data_AF-A0A1M6SJ55-F1
#
_entry.id   AF-A0A1M6SJ55-F1
#
_cell.length_a   1.000
_cell.length_b   1.000
_cell.length_c   1.000
_cell.angle_alpha   90.00
_cell.angle_beta   90.00
_cell.angle_gamma   90.00
#
_symmetry.space_group_name_H-M   'P 1'
#
loop_
_entity.id
_entity.type
_entity.pdbx_description
1 polymer ?
#
loop_
_entity_poly.entity_id
_entity_poly.type
_entity_poly.pdbx_seq_one_letter_code
_entity_poly.pdbx_strand_id
1 'polypeptide(L)'
;MNETTETKKSSTIALVLWTMAFCFGYSILRYHIFGPVPWKDLSFFTLNKSICFTSLVLLIMNFGFGPAKNLGLRIPDSWLNARMAIGIIAFLLVLLHAFMSLLLFSPAVYPQFFEVDSKMTLNAGLSMLGGVIAFIILWGYNLSFKTTLREDMAFIAFITSRKFLLWAMLFTGAHLVFMGYSGWLNPQGWHGGMPPISLVSFALFLAGYVINFLGRE
;
A
#
# COMPACT_ATOMS: atom_id res chain seq x y z
N MET A 1 -33.76 -28.99 -5.95
CA MET A 1 -33.12 -28.08 -6.91
C MET A 1 -31.77 -27.69 -6.29
N ASN A 2 -30.72 -28.48 -6.57
CA ASN A 2 -29.38 -28.20 -6.04
C ASN A 2 -28.76 -27.14 -6.94
N GLU A 3 -28.79 -25.88 -6.53
CA GLU A 3 -27.83 -24.90 -7.03
C GLU A 3 -26.45 -25.35 -6.55
N THR A 4 -25.73 -26.07 -7.42
CA THR A 4 -24.28 -26.13 -7.34
C THR A 4 -23.79 -24.69 -7.39
N THR A 5 -23.38 -24.16 -6.23
CA THR A 5 -22.61 -22.93 -6.14
C THR A 5 -21.30 -23.18 -6.88
N GLU A 6 -21.30 -22.90 -8.19
CA GLU A 6 -20.05 -22.78 -8.94
C GLU A 6 -19.17 -21.79 -8.18
N THR A 7 -18.12 -22.31 -7.56
CA THR A 7 -17.14 -21.51 -6.84
C THR A 7 -16.48 -20.63 -7.88
N LYS A 8 -16.93 -19.37 -7.96
CA LYS A 8 -16.38 -18.38 -8.89
C LYS A 8 -14.87 -18.39 -8.76
N LYS A 9 -14.19 -18.79 -9.84
CA LYS A 9 -12.73 -18.91 -9.88
C LYS A 9 -12.10 -17.58 -9.45
N SER A 10 -11.26 -17.63 -8.42
CA SER A 10 -10.57 -16.45 -7.88
C SER A 10 -9.07 -16.53 -8.14
N SER A 11 -8.47 -15.41 -8.57
CA SER A 11 -7.03 -15.31 -8.80
C SER A 11 -6.23 -14.83 -7.58
N THR A 12 -6.82 -14.83 -6.37
CA THR A 12 -6.20 -14.28 -5.14
C THR A 12 -4.76 -14.75 -4.93
N ILE A 13 -4.55 -16.07 -4.88
CA ILE A 13 -3.23 -16.65 -4.56
C ILE A 13 -2.18 -16.21 -5.59
N ALA A 14 -2.52 -16.29 -6.88
CA ALA A 14 -1.63 -15.90 -7.94
C ALA A 14 -1.28 -14.41 -7.88
N LEU A 15 -2.26 -13.53 -7.70
CA LEU A 15 -2.05 -12.08 -7.59
C LEU A 15 -1.14 -11.73 -6.40
N VAL A 16 -1.37 -12.35 -5.24
CA VAL A 16 -0.56 -12.11 -4.04
C VAL A 16 0.87 -12.61 -4.22
N LEU A 17 1.06 -13.86 -4.66
CA LEU A 17 2.40 -14.44 -4.82
C LEU A 17 3.23 -13.70 -5.87
N TRP A 18 2.64 -13.36 -7.01
CA TRP A 18 3.35 -12.58 -8.04
C TRP A 18 3.71 -11.18 -7.56
N THR A 19 2.79 -10.50 -6.85
CA THR A 19 3.06 -9.17 -6.30
C THR A 19 4.18 -9.22 -5.25
N MET A 20 4.13 -10.19 -4.34
CA MET A 20 5.17 -10.40 -3.33
C MET A 20 6.53 -10.69 -3.97
N ALA A 21 6.59 -11.63 -4.92
CA ALA A 21 7.82 -11.99 -5.62
C ALA A 21 8.43 -10.78 -6.34
N PHE A 22 7.60 -10.00 -7.05
CA PHE A 22 8.05 -8.80 -7.75
C PHE A 22 8.57 -7.72 -6.79
N CYS A 23 7.80 -7.39 -5.73
CA CYS A 23 8.18 -6.35 -4.78
C CYS A 23 9.43 -6.74 -3.97
N PHE A 24 9.57 -8.02 -3.62
CA PHE A 24 10.72 -8.54 -2.91
C PHE A 24 11.96 -8.58 -3.79
N GLY A 25 11.83 -9.05 -5.03
CA GLY A 25 12.89 -9.02 -6.03
C GLY A 25 13.40 -7.60 -6.27
N TYR A 26 12.50 -6.64 -6.45
CA TYR A 26 12.86 -5.22 -6.58
C TYR A 26 13.63 -4.71 -5.36
N SER A 27 13.17 -5.07 -4.15
CA SER A 27 13.82 -4.67 -2.90
C SER A 27 15.22 -5.27 -2.76
N ILE A 28 15.41 -6.56 -3.05
CA ILE A 28 16.73 -7.20 -3.02
C ILE A 28 17.68 -6.52 -4.01
N LEU A 29 17.26 -6.37 -5.27
CA LEU A 29 18.10 -5.76 -6.31
C LEU A 29 18.54 -4.36 -5.88
N ARG A 30 17.59 -3.52 -5.44
CA ARG A 30 17.89 -2.13 -5.09
C ARG A 30 18.74 -1.99 -3.83
N TYR A 31 18.46 -2.74 -2.76
CA TYR A 31 19.09 -2.51 -1.46
C TYR A 31 20.34 -3.36 -1.22
N HIS A 32 20.39 -4.60 -1.72
CA HIS A 32 21.49 -5.53 -1.44
C HIS A 32 22.44 -5.75 -2.61
N ILE A 33 21.94 -5.71 -3.86
CA ILE A 33 22.77 -5.95 -5.04
C ILE A 33 23.41 -4.64 -5.53
N PHE A 34 22.59 -3.61 -5.76
CA PHE A 34 23.06 -2.29 -6.19
C PHE A 34 23.26 -1.30 -5.04
N GLY A 35 22.61 -1.57 -3.90
CA GLY A 35 22.66 -0.74 -2.71
C GLY A 35 23.67 -1.26 -1.68
N PRO A 36 24.06 -0.43 -0.71
CA PRO A 36 25.07 -0.78 0.29
C PRO A 36 24.48 -1.53 1.49
N VAL A 37 23.23 -1.98 1.47
CA VAL A 37 22.56 -2.53 2.65
C VAL A 37 23.12 -3.93 2.96
N PRO A 38 23.69 -4.15 4.16
CA PRO A 38 24.18 -5.47 4.55
C PRO A 38 23.08 -6.54 4.57
N TRP A 39 23.41 -7.77 4.21
CA TRP A 39 22.45 -8.89 4.20
C TRP A 39 21.85 -9.21 5.57
N LYS A 40 22.53 -8.87 6.67
CA LYS A 40 21.97 -8.99 8.03
C LYS A 40 20.70 -8.16 8.23
N ASP A 41 20.55 -7.07 7.47
CA ASP A 41 19.41 -6.15 7.56
C ASP A 41 18.26 -6.58 6.62
N LEU A 42 18.38 -7.73 5.93
CA LEU A 42 17.34 -8.27 5.07
C LEU A 42 16.04 -8.54 5.85
N SER A 43 16.14 -9.12 7.05
CA SER A 43 15.02 -9.67 7.82
C SER A 43 14.01 -8.62 8.29
N PHE A 44 14.48 -7.44 8.69
CA PHE A 44 13.61 -6.35 9.16
C PHE A 44 13.61 -5.16 8.21
N PHE A 45 14.76 -4.62 7.83
CA PHE A 45 14.80 -3.38 7.05
C PHE A 45 14.31 -3.59 5.62
N THR A 46 14.92 -4.53 4.88
CA THR A 46 14.54 -4.77 3.48
C THR A 46 13.17 -5.45 3.38
N LEU A 47 12.88 -6.40 4.26
CA LEU A 47 11.59 -7.07 4.28
C LEU A 47 10.44 -6.10 4.57
N ASN A 48 10.61 -5.15 5.52
CA ASN A 48 9.59 -4.12 5.79
C ASN A 48 9.27 -3.29 4.54
N LYS A 49 10.30 -2.92 3.76
CA LYS A 49 10.12 -2.18 2.50
C LYS A 49 9.39 -3.01 1.43
N SER A 50 9.70 -4.30 1.34
CA SER A 50 9.00 -5.20 0.42
C SER A 50 7.53 -5.41 0.82
N ILE A 51 7.26 -5.59 2.12
CA ILE A 51 5.92 -5.80 2.67
C ILE A 51 5.04 -4.57 2.41
N CYS A 52 5.54 -3.37 2.70
CA CYS A 52 4.77 -2.14 2.48
C CYS A 52 4.54 -1.85 0.99
N PHE A 53 5.51 -2.21 0.13
CA PHE A 53 5.33 -2.07 -1.30
C PHE A 53 4.30 -3.07 -1.84
N THR A 54 4.37 -4.32 -1.40
CA THR A 54 3.39 -5.36 -1.74
C THR A 54 1.98 -4.94 -1.31
N SER A 55 1.83 -4.46 -0.07
CA SER A 55 0.52 -4.08 0.46
C SER A 55 -0.10 -2.93 -0.33
N LEU A 56 0.70 -1.92 -0.70
CA LEU A 56 0.23 -0.81 -1.53
C LEU A 56 -0.26 -1.30 -2.91
N VAL A 57 0.50 -2.15 -3.59
CA VAL A 57 0.10 -2.68 -4.91
C VAL A 57 -1.20 -3.48 -4.80
N LEU A 58 -1.35 -4.32 -3.78
CA LEU A 58 -2.57 -5.07 -3.55
C LEU A 58 -3.77 -4.17 -3.19
N LEU A 59 -3.56 -3.07 -2.44
CA LEU A 59 -4.60 -2.07 -2.19
C LEU A 59 -5.02 -1.35 -3.47
N ILE A 60 -4.07 -0.99 -4.33
CA ILE A 60 -4.35 -0.39 -5.64
C ILE A 60 -5.19 -1.34 -6.49
N MET A 61 -4.87 -2.64 -6.49
CA MET A 61 -5.68 -3.66 -7.17
C MET A 61 -7.09 -3.79 -6.54
N ASN A 62 -7.17 -3.85 -5.21
CA ASN A 62 -8.43 -3.95 -4.46
C ASN A 62 -9.39 -2.81 -4.80
N PHE A 63 -8.91 -1.56 -4.72
CA PHE A 63 -9.71 -0.38 -4.98
C PHE A 63 -9.85 -0.06 -6.46
N GLY A 64 -8.89 -0.48 -7.30
CA GLY A 64 -8.78 -0.07 -8.70
C GLY A 64 -9.49 -0.98 -9.70
N PHE A 65 -9.59 -2.29 -9.47
CA PHE A 65 -10.15 -3.21 -10.49
C PHE A 65 -11.61 -2.91 -10.86
N GLY A 66 -12.45 -2.51 -9.90
CA GLY A 66 -13.84 -2.11 -10.18
C GLY A 66 -13.91 -0.84 -11.04
N PRO A 67 -13.37 0.29 -10.55
CA PRO A 67 -13.28 1.53 -11.32
C PRO A 67 -12.61 1.38 -12.69
N ALA A 68 -11.55 0.57 -12.79
CA ALA A 68 -10.91 0.25 -14.07
C ALA A 68 -11.88 -0.41 -15.06
N LYS A 69 -12.70 -1.36 -14.60
CA LYS A 69 -13.73 -1.99 -15.42
C LYS A 69 -14.79 -0.98 -15.88
N ASN A 70 -15.19 -0.05 -15.01
CA ASN A 70 -16.14 1.01 -15.35
C ASN A 70 -15.59 1.97 -16.42
N LEU A 71 -14.26 2.17 -16.45
CA LEU A 71 -13.56 2.92 -17.51
C LEU A 71 -13.39 2.13 -18.81
N GLY A 72 -13.93 0.91 -18.92
CA GLY A 72 -13.84 0.06 -20.11
C GLY A 72 -12.57 -0.79 -20.20
N LEU A 73 -11.72 -0.82 -19.15
CA LEU A 73 -10.56 -1.71 -19.14
C LEU A 73 -11.02 -3.17 -18.98
N ARG A 74 -10.38 -4.07 -19.74
CA ARG A 74 -10.66 -5.51 -19.68
C ARG A 74 -10.05 -6.12 -18.42
N ILE A 75 -10.85 -6.21 -17.36
CA ILE A 75 -10.46 -6.86 -16.10
C ILE A 75 -11.12 -8.24 -16.01
N PRO A 76 -10.34 -9.34 -15.86
CA PRO A 76 -10.91 -10.67 -15.71
C PRO A 76 -11.83 -10.78 -14.49
N ASP A 77 -12.94 -11.51 -14.61
CA ASP A 77 -13.86 -11.68 -13.48
C ASP A 77 -13.18 -12.36 -12.28
N SER A 78 -12.19 -13.23 -12.52
CA SER A 78 -11.40 -13.85 -11.45
C SER A 78 -10.58 -12.85 -10.62
N TRP A 79 -10.22 -11.70 -11.18
CA TRP A 79 -9.55 -10.61 -10.49
C TRP A 79 -10.55 -9.78 -9.68
N LEU A 80 -11.73 -9.53 -10.25
CA LEU A 80 -12.83 -8.84 -9.54
C LEU A 80 -13.30 -9.64 -8.31
N ASN A 81 -13.37 -10.97 -8.44
CA ASN A 81 -13.71 -11.89 -7.36
C ASN A 81 -12.61 -11.95 -6.28
N ALA A 82 -11.35 -11.65 -6.63
CA ALA A 82 -10.24 -11.66 -5.69
C ALA A 82 -10.18 -10.43 -4.78
N ARG A 83 -10.86 -9.32 -5.14
CA ARG A 83 -10.72 -8.00 -4.49
C ARG A 83 -10.83 -8.05 -2.98
N MET A 84 -11.85 -8.72 -2.43
CA MET A 84 -12.05 -8.79 -0.98
C MET A 84 -10.86 -9.47 -0.29
N ALA A 85 -10.45 -10.63 -0.78
CA ALA A 85 -9.36 -11.40 -0.20
C ALA A 85 -8.02 -10.67 -0.30
N ILE A 86 -7.70 -10.05 -1.45
CA ILE A 86 -6.47 -9.26 -1.59
C ILE A 86 -6.51 -8.01 -0.70
N GLY A 87 -7.67 -7.40 -0.48
CA GLY A 87 -7.84 -6.26 0.43
C GLY A 87 -7.54 -6.62 1.89
N ILE A 88 -8.05 -7.77 2.36
CA ILE A 88 -7.76 -8.29 3.71
C ILE A 88 -6.27 -8.60 3.86
N ILE A 89 -5.67 -9.29 2.89
CA ILE A 89 -4.24 -9.63 2.91
C ILE A 89 -3.40 -8.34 2.91
N ALA A 90 -3.73 -7.38 2.06
CA ALA A 90 -3.05 -6.10 2.01
C ALA A 90 -3.14 -5.34 3.34
N PHE A 91 -4.31 -5.32 3.98
CA PHE A 91 -4.48 -4.74 5.31
C PHE A 91 -3.57 -5.40 6.36
N LEU A 92 -3.50 -6.74 6.38
CA LEU A 92 -2.60 -7.45 7.30
C LEU A 92 -1.12 -7.13 7.03
N LEU A 93 -0.73 -6.96 5.76
CA LEU A 93 0.62 -6.53 5.40
C LEU A 93 0.89 -5.07 5.80
N VAL A 94 -0.08 -4.16 5.70
CA VAL A 94 0.04 -2.80 6.24
C VAL A 94 0.19 -2.83 7.77
N LEU A 95 -0.58 -3.65 8.46
CA LEU A 95 -0.46 -3.83 9.91
C LEU A 95 0.94 -4.32 10.29
N LEU A 96 1.45 -5.34 9.59
CA LEU A 96 2.81 -5.84 9.79
C LEU A 96 3.86 -4.76 9.51
N HIS A 97 3.71 -4.01 8.42
CA HIS A 97 4.56 -2.86 8.10
C HIS A 97 4.56 -1.81 9.22
N ALA A 98 3.40 -1.47 9.78
CA ALA A 98 3.29 -0.51 10.86
C ALA A 98 4.09 -0.97 12.09
N PHE A 99 3.93 -2.22 12.52
CA PHE A 99 4.68 -2.78 13.64
C PHE A 99 6.20 -2.84 13.36
N MET A 100 6.61 -3.35 12.20
CA MET A 100 8.03 -3.38 11.82
C MET A 100 8.64 -1.98 11.77
N SER A 101 7.89 -1.00 11.26
CA SER A 101 8.35 0.39 11.18
C SER A 101 8.51 1.00 12.56
N LEU A 102 7.58 0.76 13.49
CA LEU A 102 7.70 1.20 14.88
C LEU A 102 8.97 0.63 15.56
N LEU A 103 9.25 -0.66 15.37
CA LEU A 103 10.45 -1.30 15.91
C LEU A 103 11.75 -0.77 15.31
N LEU A 104 11.71 -0.32 14.05
CA LEU A 104 12.86 0.24 13.34
C LEU A 104 13.00 1.76 13.51
N PHE A 105 12.01 2.45 14.11
CA PHE A 105 11.91 3.91 14.10
C PHE A 105 12.94 4.55 15.03
N SER A 106 14.15 4.74 14.51
CA SER A 106 15.27 5.36 15.21
C SER A 106 16.14 6.20 14.26
N PRO A 107 16.89 7.19 14.78
CA PRO A 107 17.84 7.97 13.99
C PRO A 107 18.91 7.13 13.29
N ALA A 108 19.29 5.99 13.88
CA ALA A 108 20.29 5.09 13.29
C ALA A 108 19.81 4.41 12.00
N VAL A 109 18.50 4.14 11.89
CA VAL A 109 17.91 3.44 10.74
C VAL A 109 17.32 4.41 9.72
N TYR A 110 16.68 5.49 10.20
CA TYR A 110 16.01 6.49 9.36
C TYR A 110 16.53 7.90 9.65
N PRO A 111 17.83 8.19 9.43
CA PRO A 111 18.43 9.47 9.82
C PRO A 111 17.70 10.68 9.22
N GLN A 112 17.19 10.55 7.99
CA GLN A 112 16.41 11.59 7.30
C GLN A 112 15.09 11.99 8.00
N PHE A 113 14.62 11.20 8.97
CA PHE A 113 13.40 11.49 9.73
C PHE A 113 13.66 12.24 11.03
N PHE A 114 14.92 12.44 11.39
CA PHE A 114 15.29 13.05 12.66
C PHE A 114 16.21 14.24 12.44
N GLU A 115 16.04 15.26 13.29
CA GLU A 115 16.96 16.37 13.46
C GLU A 115 18.19 15.92 14.27
N VAL A 116 19.20 16.78 14.36
CA VAL A 116 20.43 16.52 15.13
C VAL A 116 20.15 16.23 16.61
N ASP A 117 19.10 16.83 17.18
CA ASP A 117 18.67 16.60 18.56
C ASP A 117 17.80 15.34 18.74
N SER A 118 17.74 14.46 17.74
CA SER A 118 16.91 13.24 17.69
C SER A 118 15.40 13.47 17.76
N LYS A 119 14.91 14.70 17.59
CA LYS A 119 13.47 14.94 17.39
C LYS A 119 13.09 14.69 15.94
N MET A 120 11.82 14.38 15.69
CA MET A 120 11.32 14.21 14.34
C MET A 120 11.37 15.53 13.56
N THR A 121 11.77 15.46 12.29
CA THR A 121 11.61 16.59 11.37
C THR A 121 10.12 16.84 11.10
N LEU A 122 9.76 18.05 10.67
CA LEU A 122 8.37 18.37 10.29
C LEU A 122 7.84 17.40 9.22
N ASN A 123 8.66 17.08 8.21
CA ASN A 123 8.32 16.16 7.13
C ASN A 123 8.07 14.74 7.64
N ALA A 124 8.91 14.26 8.57
CA ALA A 124 8.67 12.98 9.22
C ALA A 124 7.35 13.00 9.99
N GLY A 125 7.06 14.07 10.74
CA GLY A 125 5.79 14.25 11.46
C GLY A 125 4.57 14.16 10.54
N LEU A 126 4.58 14.92 9.44
CA LEU A 126 3.48 14.93 8.46
C LEU A 126 3.33 13.58 7.75
N SER A 127 4.44 12.92 7.40
CA SER A 127 4.41 11.58 6.82
C SER A 127 3.82 10.55 7.79
N MET A 128 4.25 10.55 9.05
CA MET A 128 3.75 9.62 10.07
C MET A 128 2.27 9.87 10.36
N LEU A 129 1.84 11.12 10.47
CA LEU A 129 0.43 11.48 10.66
C LEU A 129 -0.42 10.98 9.48
N GLY A 130 0.02 11.21 8.24
CA GLY A 130 -0.65 10.68 7.04
C GLY A 130 -0.75 9.16 7.06
N GLY A 131 0.32 8.46 7.45
CA GLY A 131 0.34 7.01 7.59
C GLY A 131 -0.64 6.49 8.64
N VAL A 132 -0.67 7.11 9.82
CA VAL A 132 -1.57 6.75 10.92
C VAL A 132 -3.04 6.97 10.53
N ILE A 133 -3.37 8.13 9.95
CA ILE A 133 -4.74 8.42 9.51
C ILE A 133 -5.18 7.43 8.41
N ALA A 134 -4.33 7.20 7.41
CA ALA A 134 -4.61 6.23 6.35
C ALA A 134 -4.83 4.82 6.91
N PHE A 135 -4.02 4.40 7.88
CA PHE A 135 -4.14 3.10 8.53
C PHE A 135 -5.44 2.96 9.32
N ILE A 136 -5.83 3.97 10.11
CA ILE A 136 -7.09 3.97 10.86
C ILE A 136 -8.30 3.90 9.91
N ILE A 137 -8.28 4.68 8.82
CA ILE A 137 -9.36 4.64 7.83
C ILE A 137 -9.41 3.28 7.15
N LEU A 138 -8.26 2.71 6.75
CA LEU A 138 -8.21 1.39 6.14
C LEU A 138 -8.68 0.30 7.11
N TRP A 139 -8.39 0.42 8.40
CA TRP A 139 -8.92 -0.46 9.43
C TRP A 139 -10.44 -0.37 9.49
N GLY A 140 -11.00 0.84 9.56
CA GLY A 140 -12.45 1.06 9.54
C GLY A 140 -13.11 0.48 8.28
N TYR A 141 -12.49 0.66 7.11
CA TYR A 141 -12.93 0.05 5.85
C TYR A 141 -12.90 -1.49 5.94
N ASN A 142 -11.83 -2.09 6.48
CA ASN A 142 -11.74 -3.53 6.60
C ASN A 142 -12.77 -4.12 7.59
N LEU A 143 -13.14 -3.36 8.63
CA LEU A 143 -14.20 -3.74 9.56
C LEU A 143 -15.59 -3.78 8.91
N SER A 144 -15.85 -2.98 7.87
CA SER A 144 -17.12 -3.00 7.11
C SER A 144 -17.41 -4.36 6.45
N PHE A 145 -16.39 -5.22 6.30
CA PHE A 145 -16.53 -6.57 5.78
C PHE A 145 -16.95 -7.60 6.84
N LYS A 146 -16.99 -7.25 8.13
CA LYS A 146 -17.46 -8.14 9.20
C LYS A 146 -18.99 -8.14 9.28
N THR A 147 -19.57 -9.32 9.42
CA THR A 147 -21.02 -9.56 9.38
C THR A 147 -21.81 -8.83 10.47
N THR A 148 -21.22 -8.60 11.65
CA THR A 148 -21.88 -7.88 12.76
C THR A 148 -21.95 -6.37 12.55
N LEU A 149 -21.01 -5.78 11.79
CA LEU A 149 -21.02 -4.35 11.47
C LEU A 149 -21.81 -4.04 10.19
N ARG A 150 -22.20 -5.08 9.44
CA ARG A 150 -23.12 -4.95 8.29
C ARG A 150 -24.49 -4.42 8.66
N GLU A 151 -24.86 -4.50 9.93
CA GLU A 151 -26.14 -3.98 10.43
C GLU A 151 -26.13 -2.44 10.53
N ASP A 152 -24.95 -1.79 10.64
CA ASP A 152 -24.81 -0.33 10.58
C ASP A 152 -24.63 0.15 9.13
N MET A 153 -25.74 0.14 8.40
CA MET A 153 -25.80 0.51 6.99
C MET A 153 -25.34 1.95 6.73
N ALA A 154 -25.53 2.87 7.70
CA ALA A 154 -25.13 4.27 7.56
C ALA A 154 -23.62 4.44 7.61
N PHE A 155 -22.95 3.80 8.59
CA PHE A 155 -21.50 3.79 8.67
C PHE A 155 -20.85 3.18 7.42
N ILE A 156 -21.38 2.04 6.95
CA ILE A 156 -20.86 1.37 5.75
C ILE A 156 -21.03 2.25 4.52
N ALA A 157 -22.21 2.86 4.33
CA ALA A 157 -22.45 3.76 3.21
C ALA A 157 -21.48 4.94 3.22
N PHE A 158 -21.17 5.50 4.38
CA PHE A 158 -20.21 6.60 4.52
C PHE A 158 -18.78 6.17 4.19
N ILE A 159 -18.26 5.12 4.87
CA ILE A 159 -16.85 4.69 4.76
C ILE A 159 -16.52 4.10 3.38
N THR A 160 -17.53 3.62 2.66
CA THR A 160 -17.39 3.11 1.28
C THR A 160 -17.77 4.13 0.21
N SER A 161 -18.24 5.32 0.60
CA SER A 161 -18.62 6.36 -0.35
C SER A 161 -17.42 6.82 -1.18
N ARG A 162 -17.69 7.17 -2.45
CA ARG A 162 -16.68 7.68 -3.39
C ARG A 162 -15.90 8.85 -2.82
N LYS A 163 -16.61 9.87 -2.32
CA LYS A 163 -15.99 11.09 -1.79
C LYS A 163 -15.05 10.77 -0.64
N PHE A 164 -15.51 9.96 0.32
CA PHE A 164 -14.72 9.61 1.49
C PHE A 164 -13.47 8.80 1.09
N LEU A 165 -13.63 7.76 0.27
CA LEU A 165 -12.49 6.92 -0.14
C LEU A 165 -11.43 7.71 -0.92
N LEU A 166 -11.83 8.61 -1.81
CA LEU A 166 -10.88 9.45 -2.55
C LEU A 166 -10.09 10.37 -1.60
N TRP A 167 -10.75 11.01 -0.64
CA TRP A 167 -10.05 11.78 0.39
C TRP A 167 -9.15 10.91 1.27
N ALA A 168 -9.62 9.73 1.67
CA ALA A 168 -8.85 8.78 2.47
C ALA A 168 -7.55 8.35 1.78
N MET A 169 -7.61 8.06 0.47
CA MET A 169 -6.44 7.68 -0.31
C MET A 169 -5.35 8.77 -0.31
N LEU A 170 -5.72 10.05 -0.24
CA LEU A 170 -4.74 11.14 -0.21
C LEU A 170 -3.84 11.09 1.03
N PHE A 171 -4.26 10.50 2.15
CA PHE A 171 -3.39 10.33 3.31
C PHE A 171 -2.26 9.31 3.06
N THR A 172 -2.52 8.26 2.26
CA THR A 172 -1.46 7.36 1.75
C THR A 172 -0.50 8.12 0.84
N GLY A 173 -1.03 8.98 -0.04
CA GLY A 173 -0.23 9.86 -0.89
C GLY A 173 0.66 10.81 -0.07
N ALA A 174 0.09 11.47 0.94
CA ALA A 174 0.80 12.36 1.85
C ALA A 174 1.92 11.63 2.59
N HIS A 175 1.63 10.42 3.11
CA HIS A 175 2.63 9.57 3.76
C HIS A 175 3.86 9.35 2.85
N LEU A 176 3.63 8.98 1.58
CA LEU A 176 4.69 8.74 0.60
C LEU A 176 5.44 10.00 0.16
N VAL A 177 4.72 11.11 -0.09
CA VAL A 177 5.32 12.37 -0.54
C VAL A 177 6.25 12.90 0.53
N PHE A 178 5.77 13.12 1.75
CA PHE A 178 6.57 13.76 2.81
C PHE A 178 7.79 12.93 3.23
N MET A 179 7.76 11.61 3.09
CA MET A 179 8.95 10.78 3.35
C MET A 179 9.95 10.70 2.18
N GLY A 180 9.52 10.99 0.95
CA GLY A 180 10.23 10.56 -0.26
C GLY A 180 10.69 11.68 -1.19
N TYR A 181 9.97 12.80 -1.26
CA TYR A 181 10.10 13.78 -2.34
C TYR A 181 11.53 14.29 -2.56
N SER A 182 12.29 14.53 -1.50
CA SER A 182 13.68 14.99 -1.57
C SER A 182 14.60 13.97 -2.24
N GLY A 183 14.42 12.68 -1.96
CA GLY A 183 15.19 11.60 -2.59
C GLY A 183 14.75 11.27 -4.02
N TRP A 184 13.51 11.60 -4.38
CA TRP A 184 13.00 11.40 -5.74
C TRP A 184 13.68 12.32 -6.75
N LEU A 185 13.97 13.56 -6.35
CA LEU A 185 14.56 14.58 -7.21
C LEU A 185 16.10 14.50 -7.30
N ASN A 186 16.71 13.43 -6.75
CA ASN A 186 18.15 13.20 -6.83
C ASN A 186 18.47 11.86 -7.53
N PRO A 187 18.44 11.80 -8.87
CA PRO A 187 18.74 10.58 -9.62
C PRO A 187 20.15 10.03 -9.40
N GLN A 188 21.12 10.89 -9.05
CA GLN A 188 22.49 10.45 -8.76
C GLN A 188 22.55 9.56 -7.51
N GLY A 189 21.60 9.70 -6.59
CA GLY A 189 21.47 8.85 -5.40
C GLY A 189 20.77 7.51 -5.64
N TRP A 190 20.40 7.19 -6.88
CA TRP A 190 19.68 5.97 -7.21
C TRP A 190 20.63 4.80 -7.42
N HIS A 191 20.66 3.89 -6.45
CA HIS A 191 21.46 2.66 -6.52
C HIS A 191 21.17 1.86 -7.79
N GLY A 192 22.18 1.66 -8.63
CA GLY A 192 22.04 0.97 -9.92
C GLY A 192 21.14 1.69 -10.92
N GLY A 193 20.90 3.00 -10.75
CA GLY A 193 19.91 3.76 -11.53
C GLY A 193 18.46 3.41 -11.21
N MET A 194 18.20 2.57 -10.19
CA MET A 194 16.85 2.16 -9.82
C MET A 194 16.16 3.21 -8.95
N PRO A 195 14.94 3.65 -9.30
CA PRO A 195 14.23 4.64 -8.50
C PRO A 195 13.98 4.15 -7.05
N PRO A 196 13.89 5.07 -6.06
CA PRO A 196 13.48 4.73 -4.71
C PRO A 196 12.14 4.00 -4.72
N ILE A 197 11.97 2.98 -3.87
CA ILE A 197 10.68 2.27 -3.73
C ILE A 197 9.54 3.26 -3.46
N SER A 198 9.78 4.29 -2.64
CA SER A 198 8.76 5.32 -2.37
C SER A 198 8.30 6.07 -3.63
N LEU A 199 9.19 6.30 -4.61
CA LEU A 199 8.83 6.93 -5.88
C LEU A 199 7.98 5.99 -6.74
N VAL A 200 8.40 4.72 -6.86
CA VAL A 200 7.64 3.70 -7.61
C VAL A 200 6.26 3.50 -6.97
N SER A 201 6.22 3.38 -5.65
CA SER A 201 4.99 3.34 -4.86
C SER A 201 4.10 4.54 -5.12
N PHE A 202 4.65 5.76 -5.11
CA PHE A 202 3.88 6.97 -5.37
C PHE A 202 3.33 7.03 -6.80
N ALA A 203 4.11 6.61 -7.80
CA ALA A 203 3.66 6.55 -9.19
C ALA A 203 2.50 5.55 -9.37
N LEU A 204 2.60 4.35 -8.78
CA LEU A 204 1.52 3.35 -8.79
C LEU A 204 0.30 3.85 -8.02
N PHE A 205 0.51 4.46 -6.85
CA PHE A 205 -0.56 5.10 -6.08
C PHE A 205 -1.30 6.14 -6.91
N LEU A 206 -0.58 7.03 -7.60
CA LEU A 206 -1.16 8.08 -8.42
C LEU A 206 -1.99 7.49 -9.57
N ALA A 207 -1.48 6.46 -10.24
CA ALA A 207 -2.24 5.74 -11.27
C ALA A 207 -3.53 5.12 -10.68
N GLY A 208 -3.43 4.43 -9.55
CA GLY A 208 -4.58 3.87 -8.83
C GLY A 208 -5.58 4.94 -8.39
N TYR A 209 -5.10 6.09 -7.92
CA TYR A 209 -5.91 7.23 -7.52
C TYR A 209 -6.68 7.80 -8.71
N VAL A 210 -6.02 8.02 -9.85
CA VAL A 210 -6.66 8.52 -11.09
C VAL A 210 -7.74 7.55 -11.59
N ILE A 211 -7.44 6.24 -11.59
CA ILE A 211 -8.43 5.20 -11.96
C ILE A 211 -9.65 5.28 -11.04
N ASN A 212 -9.45 5.43 -9.73
CA ASN A 212 -10.54 5.59 -8.78
C ASN A 212 -11.29 6.91 -8.96
N PHE A 213 -10.58 8.01 -9.22
CA PHE A 213 -11.18 9.32 -9.39
C PHE A 213 -12.13 9.36 -10.60
N LEU A 214 -11.71 8.76 -11.71
CA LEU A 214 -12.45 8.74 -12.97
C LEU A 214 -13.51 7.63 -13.04
N GLY A 215 -13.23 6.43 -12.52
CA GLY A 215 -14.06 5.25 -12.73
C GLY A 215 -14.99 4.86 -11.57
N ARG A 216 -14.83 5.47 -10.40
CA ARG A 216 -15.67 5.15 -9.23
C ARG A 216 -16.98 5.91 -9.33
N GLU A 217 -18.08 5.16 -9.26
CA GLU A 217 -19.45 5.68 -9.16
C GLU A 217 -19.82 5.90 -7.69
#